data_AF-A0AAW2REL7-F1
#
_entry.id   AF-A0AAW2REL7-F1
#
_cell.length_a   1.000
_cell.length_b   1.000
_cell.length_c   1.000
_cell.angle_alpha   90.00
_cell.angle_beta   90.00
_cell.angle_gamma   90.00
#
_symmetry.space_group_name_H-M   'P 1'
#
loop_
_entity.id
_entity.type
_entity.pdbx_description
1 polymer ?
#
loop_
_entity_poly.entity_id
_entity_poly.type
_entity_poly.pdbx_seq_one_letter_code
_entity_poly.pdbx_strand_id
1 'polypeptide(L)'
;MRRSKRRGIPRRRYEIEANHLCVLLWILMNQLLMKAVTSLNANEWITAMKEEMSSIAKNNVWELVDLWLGAGNNMELIVATQKWLSSTFEMKDMGEAEYILGVKIHRDRSKKLLSLSQETYIKRIIERFRMHNANPVNTPMDKICVLSKDLCPKTEEEKKRMTKIPYASAVGSLMYAMMCT
;
A
#
# COMPACT_ATOMS: atom_id res chain seq x y z
N MET A 1 17.29 36.61 17.48
CA MET A 1 17.98 35.41 17.99
C MET A 1 17.03 34.60 18.88
N ARG A 2 16.35 33.57 18.36
CA ARG A 2 15.53 32.64 19.18
C ARG A 2 16.09 31.23 18.99
N ARG A 3 16.89 30.77 19.95
CA ARG A 3 17.40 29.38 19.99
C ARG A 3 16.33 28.47 20.61
N SER A 4 15.80 27.55 19.82
CA SER A 4 14.94 26.47 20.31
C SER A 4 15.79 25.42 21.05
N LYS A 5 15.49 25.21 22.34
CA LYS A 5 16.08 24.14 23.16
C LYS A 5 15.47 22.80 22.79
N ARG A 6 16.12 22.03 21.90
CA ARG A 6 15.77 20.61 21.67
C ARG A 6 16.26 19.80 22.88
N ARG A 7 15.32 19.29 23.70
CA ARG A 7 15.61 18.29 24.74
C ARG A 7 16.00 16.98 24.04
N GLY A 8 17.04 16.30 24.53
CA GLY A 8 17.58 15.07 23.94
C GLY A 8 16.50 14.00 23.74
N ILE A 9 16.41 13.47 22.53
CA ILE A 9 15.47 12.42 22.14
C ILE A 9 16.08 11.07 22.58
N PRO A 10 15.46 10.31 23.50
CA PRO A 10 15.99 9.01 23.91
C PRO A 10 15.84 8.00 22.77
N ARG A 11 16.88 7.18 22.55
CA ARG A 11 16.88 6.05 21.60
C ARG A 11 15.77 5.06 21.98
N ARG A 12 14.88 4.69 21.05
CA ARG A 12 13.79 3.73 21.30
C ARG A 12 13.66 2.73 20.15
N ARG A 13 13.68 1.45 20.52
CA ARG A 13 13.38 0.30 19.67
C ARG A 13 11.86 0.15 19.64
N TYR A 14 11.27 0.08 18.45
CA TYR A 14 9.85 -0.22 18.26
C TYR A 14 9.75 -1.69 17.86
N GLU A 15 9.02 -2.49 18.63
CA GLU A 15 8.64 -3.85 18.24
C GLU A 15 7.38 -3.75 17.38
N ILE A 16 7.46 -4.27 16.15
CA ILE A 16 6.32 -4.39 15.26
C ILE A 16 5.72 -5.78 15.53
N GLU A 17 4.68 -5.85 16.35
CA GLU A 17 3.91 -7.08 16.52
C GLU A 17 2.97 -7.28 15.32
N ALA A 18 3.52 -7.80 14.22
CA ALA A 18 2.75 -8.24 13.05
C ALA A 18 2.80 -9.77 12.96
N ASN A 19 2.04 -10.45 13.82
CA ASN A 19 2.07 -11.91 13.91
C ASN A 19 1.09 -12.59 12.92
N HIS A 20 1.61 -13.64 12.27
CA HIS A 20 0.96 -14.63 11.39
C HIS A 20 0.30 -14.18 10.08
N LEU A 21 -0.44 -13.07 10.04
CA LEU A 21 -1.16 -12.66 8.81
C LEU A 21 -0.21 -12.13 7.72
N CYS A 22 0.85 -11.39 8.08
CA CYS A 22 1.84 -10.90 7.12
C CYS A 22 2.62 -12.02 6.43
N VAL A 23 2.90 -13.12 7.13
CA VAL A 23 3.59 -14.28 6.53
C VAL A 23 2.68 -14.98 5.52
N LEU A 24 1.39 -15.14 5.85
CA LEU A 24 0.39 -15.69 4.93
C LEU A 24 0.16 -14.78 3.70
N LEU A 25 0.17 -13.46 3.90
CA LEU A 25 0.06 -12.47 2.82
C LEU A 25 1.28 -12.49 1.90
N TRP A 26 2.49 -12.60 2.44
CA TRP A 26 3.72 -12.75 1.66
C TRP A 26 3.74 -14.05 0.86
N ILE A 27 3.28 -15.16 1.46
CA ILE A 27 3.14 -16.45 0.77
C ILE A 27 2.10 -16.34 -0.35
N LEU A 28 0.94 -15.75 -0.09
CA LEU A 28 -0.13 -15.56 -1.09
C LEU A 28 0.30 -14.66 -2.26
N MET A 29 1.01 -13.56 -1.97
CA MET A 29 1.53 -12.65 -2.99
C MET A 29 2.61 -13.32 -3.85
N ASN A 30 3.49 -14.12 -3.24
CA ASN A 30 4.45 -14.95 -3.98
C ASN A 30 3.76 -16.02 -4.83
N GLN A 31 2.68 -16.65 -4.33
CA GLN A 31 1.93 -17.61 -5.14
C GLN A 31 1.20 -16.95 -6.32
N LEU A 32 0.67 -15.74 -6.16
CA LEU A 32 0.04 -14.98 -7.24
C LEU A 32 1.08 -14.59 -8.31
N LEU A 33 2.27 -14.15 -7.87
CA LEU A 33 3.40 -13.84 -8.75
C LEU A 33 3.86 -15.10 -9.52
N MET A 34 3.98 -16.23 -8.83
CA MET A 34 4.34 -17.51 -9.45
C MET A 34 3.28 -17.99 -10.45
N LYS A 35 1.99 -17.83 -10.15
CA LYS A 35 0.89 -18.13 -11.09
C LYS A 35 0.89 -17.21 -12.32
N ALA A 36 1.27 -15.94 -12.16
CA ALA A 36 1.41 -15.01 -13.28
C ALA A 36 2.59 -15.40 -14.20
N VAL A 37 3.74 -15.76 -13.61
CA VAL A 37 4.97 -16.17 -14.31
C VAL A 37 4.86 -17.56 -14.96
N THR A 38 3.93 -18.40 -14.53
CA THR A 38 3.66 -19.72 -15.12
C THR A 38 2.49 -19.74 -16.10
N SER A 39 1.82 -18.60 -16.31
CA SER A 39 0.70 -18.50 -17.24
C SER A 39 1.16 -18.56 -18.71
N LEU A 40 0.28 -18.97 -19.61
CA LEU A 40 0.58 -19.08 -21.06
C LEU A 40 1.09 -17.75 -21.66
N ASN A 41 0.72 -16.62 -21.06
CA ASN A 41 1.11 -15.27 -21.49
C ASN A 41 2.29 -14.71 -20.67
N ALA A 42 2.94 -15.50 -19.81
CA ALA A 42 4.00 -15.03 -18.92
C ALA A 42 5.14 -14.33 -19.67
N ASN A 43 5.48 -14.80 -20.88
CA ASN A 43 6.50 -14.17 -21.72
C ASN A 43 6.11 -12.75 -22.16
N GLU A 44 4.83 -12.50 -22.44
CA GLU A 44 4.35 -11.15 -22.78
C GLU A 44 4.43 -10.24 -21.55
N TRP A 45 4.02 -10.72 -20.37
CA TRP A 45 4.11 -9.96 -19.12
C TRP A 45 5.56 -9.65 -18.72
N ILE A 46 6.48 -10.61 -18.87
CA ILE A 46 7.90 -10.42 -18.62
C ILE A 46 8.49 -9.40 -19.61
N THR A 47 8.08 -9.46 -20.87
CA THR A 47 8.54 -8.53 -21.90
C THR A 47 8.04 -7.12 -21.64
N ALA A 48 6.74 -6.95 -21.37
CA ALA A 48 6.15 -5.66 -21.00
C ALA A 48 6.81 -5.08 -19.73
N MET A 49 7.05 -5.89 -18.69
CA MET A 49 7.76 -5.43 -17.49
C MET A 49 9.20 -4.99 -17.80
N LYS A 50 9.92 -5.71 -18.65
CA LYS A 50 11.28 -5.33 -19.06
C LYS A 50 11.30 -4.06 -19.89
N GLU A 51 10.32 -3.87 -20.78
CA GLU A 51 10.18 -2.67 -21.61
C GLU A 51 9.83 -1.45 -20.75
N GLU A 52 8.90 -1.58 -19.81
CA GLU A 52 8.58 -0.54 -18.82
C GLU A 52 9.82 -0.20 -17.98
N MET A 53 10.52 -1.20 -17.46
CA MET A 53 11.70 -0.99 -16.63
C MET A 53 12.87 -0.34 -17.41
N SER A 54 13.02 -0.67 -18.70
CA SER A 54 13.96 -0.04 -19.62
C SER A 54 13.56 1.40 -19.99
N SER A 55 12.27 1.65 -20.20
CA SER A 55 11.72 2.98 -20.43
C SER A 55 11.94 3.89 -19.20
N ILE A 56 11.70 3.36 -18.00
CA ILE A 56 11.91 4.06 -16.74
C ILE A 56 13.39 4.42 -16.54
N ALA A 57 14.31 3.51 -16.87
CA ALA A 57 15.75 3.74 -16.78
C ALA A 57 16.25 4.76 -17.81
N LYS A 58 15.74 4.73 -19.05
CA LYS A 58 16.13 5.66 -20.12
C LYS A 58 15.67 7.09 -19.86
N ASN A 59 14.54 7.25 -19.19
CA ASN A 59 13.91 8.55 -18.98
C ASN A 59 14.37 9.23 -17.67
N ASN A 60 15.35 8.67 -16.94
CA ASN A 60 15.83 9.16 -15.63
C ASN A 60 14.69 9.52 -14.66
N VAL A 61 13.57 8.78 -14.74
CA VAL A 61 12.36 9.12 -13.96
C VAL A 61 12.59 8.85 -12.47
N TRP A 62 13.54 7.97 -12.13
CA TRP A 62 13.88 7.62 -10.75
C TRP A 62 15.40 7.52 -10.59
N GLU A 63 15.94 8.24 -9.61
CA GLU A 63 17.17 7.83 -8.93
C GLU A 63 16.76 6.93 -7.75
N LEU A 64 17.30 5.71 -7.73
CA LEU A 64 17.28 4.88 -6.53
C LEU A 64 18.20 5.54 -5.49
N VAL A 65 17.61 6.37 -4.65
CA VAL A 65 18.27 6.84 -3.44
C VAL A 65 18.20 5.68 -2.46
N ASP A 66 19.35 5.06 -2.18
CA ASP A 66 19.47 4.09 -1.11
C ASP A 66 19.00 4.74 0.19
N LEU A 67 17.80 4.36 0.64
CA LEU A 67 17.35 4.69 1.98
C LEU A 67 18.17 3.79 2.91
N TRP A 68 19.38 4.23 3.26
CA TRP A 68 20.26 3.51 4.17
C TRP A 68 19.48 3.19 5.43
N LEU A 69 19.13 1.91 5.61
CA LEU A 69 18.28 1.37 6.68
C LEU A 69 18.79 1.70 8.11
N GLY A 70 19.98 2.29 8.24
CA GLY A 70 20.53 2.84 9.49
C GLY A 70 20.19 4.31 9.79
N ALA A 71 19.54 5.07 8.88
CA ALA A 71 19.20 6.48 9.10
C ALA A 71 18.21 6.66 10.26
N GLY A 72 17.38 5.66 10.56
CA GLY A 72 16.43 5.71 11.68
C GLY A 72 17.09 5.91 13.07
N ASN A 73 18.38 5.59 13.20
CA ASN A 73 19.07 5.57 14.49
C ASN A 73 20.13 6.67 14.69
N ASN A 74 20.51 7.39 13.62
CA ASN A 74 21.53 8.44 13.70
C ASN A 74 20.93 9.80 13.33
N MET A 75 20.75 10.65 14.35
CA MET A 75 20.18 11.99 14.21
C MET A 75 20.99 12.88 13.26
N GLU A 76 22.31 12.72 13.20
CA GLU A 76 23.17 13.51 12.31
C GLU A 76 22.90 13.17 10.85
N LEU A 77 22.70 11.89 10.54
CA LEU A 77 22.33 11.43 9.20
C LEU A 77 20.94 11.92 8.81
N ILE A 78 19.95 11.83 9.70
CA ILE A 78 18.60 12.34 9.43
C ILE A 78 18.64 13.83 9.07
N VAL A 79 19.39 14.62 9.84
CA VAL A 79 19.52 16.07 9.59
C VAL A 79 20.29 16.35 8.30
N ALA A 80 21.36 15.60 8.01
CA ALA A 80 22.11 15.74 6.78
C ALA A 80 21.25 15.40 5.54
N THR A 81 20.49 14.30 5.60
CA THR A 81 19.55 13.89 4.55
C THR A 81 18.43 14.90 4.38
N GLN A 82 17.84 15.41 5.48
CA GLN A 82 16.81 16.45 5.41
C GLN A 82 17.36 17.72 4.73
N LYS A 83 18.59 18.12 5.05
CA LYS A 83 19.25 19.28 4.45
C LYS A 83 19.53 19.08 2.96
N TRP A 84 20.04 17.91 2.59
CA TRP A 84 20.29 17.56 1.19
C TRP A 84 18.98 17.54 0.37
N LEU A 85 17.94 16.88 0.88
CA LEU A 85 16.64 16.86 0.21
C LEU A 85 16.05 18.27 0.08
N SER A 86 16.18 19.11 1.10
CA SER A 86 15.67 20.50 1.07
C SER A 86 16.46 21.42 0.13
N SER A 87 17.70 21.06 -0.24
CA SER A 87 18.47 21.80 -1.24
C SER A 87 18.10 21.40 -2.68
N THR A 88 17.60 20.19 -2.88
CA THR A 88 17.21 19.66 -4.20
C THR A 88 15.72 19.90 -4.49
N PHE A 89 14.88 19.83 -3.45
CA PHE A 89 13.43 19.92 -3.54
C PHE A 89 12.88 21.00 -2.62
N GLU A 90 11.80 21.68 -3.03
CA GLU A 90 11.04 22.56 -2.15
C GLU A 90 10.35 21.74 -1.06
N MET A 91 10.90 21.78 0.15
CA MET A 91 10.40 21.03 1.30
C MET A 91 9.88 21.95 2.39
N LYS A 92 8.75 21.55 2.98
CA LYS A 92 8.18 22.19 4.16
C LYS A 92 8.10 21.19 5.29
N ASP A 93 8.64 21.56 6.45
CA ASP A 93 8.44 20.78 7.67
C ASP A 93 7.02 20.99 8.18
N MET A 94 6.24 19.91 8.21
CA MET A 94 4.86 19.89 8.70
C MET A 94 4.76 19.35 10.14
N GLY A 95 5.89 19.10 10.80
CA GLY A 95 5.92 18.53 12.15
C GLY A 95 5.77 17.01 12.14
N GLU A 96 5.08 16.47 13.15
CA GLU A 96 4.90 15.02 13.26
C GLU A 96 3.93 14.51 12.18
N ALA A 97 4.36 13.51 11.41
CA ALA A 97 3.56 12.99 10.30
C ALA A 97 2.30 12.26 10.80
N GLU A 98 1.12 12.82 10.58
CA GLU A 98 -0.16 12.19 10.92
C GLU A 98 -0.64 11.20 9.86
N TYR A 99 -0.22 11.39 8.61
CA TYR A 99 -0.58 10.54 7.48
C TYR A 99 0.64 10.26 6.60
N ILE A 100 0.76 9.04 6.10
CA ILE A 100 1.71 8.66 5.05
C ILE A 100 0.94 7.89 3.98
N LEU A 101 0.99 8.38 2.74
CA LEU A 101 0.32 7.76 1.59
C LEU A 101 -1.18 7.48 1.82
N GLY A 102 -1.85 8.31 2.63
CA GLY A 102 -3.27 8.14 2.97
C GLY A 102 -3.55 7.13 4.10
N VAL A 103 -2.52 6.52 4.69
CA VAL A 103 -2.61 5.72 5.91
C VAL A 103 -2.39 6.63 7.11
N LYS A 104 -3.31 6.56 8.08
CA LYS A 104 -3.25 7.35 9.31
C LYS A 104 -2.24 6.73 10.27
N ILE A 105 -1.43 7.57 10.89
CA ILE A 105 -0.41 7.15 11.86
C ILE A 105 -0.85 7.59 13.25
N HIS A 106 -0.94 6.62 14.14
CA HIS A 106 -1.20 6.82 15.55
C HIS A 106 0.08 6.57 16.34
N ARG A 107 0.56 7.59 17.04
CA ARG A 107 1.76 7.52 17.88
C ARG A 107 1.38 7.75 19.33
N ASP A 108 1.48 6.71 20.16
CA ASP A 108 1.41 6.83 21.61
C ASP A 108 2.81 6.73 22.21
N ARG A 109 3.42 7.90 22.50
CA ARG A 109 4.78 7.99 23.06
C ARG A 109 4.86 7.49 24.50
N SER A 110 3.75 7.49 25.24
CA SER A 110 3.69 7.04 26.63
C SER A 110 3.74 5.52 26.69
N LYS A 111 2.94 4.86 25.86
CA LYS A 111 2.90 3.41 25.70
C LYS A 111 3.95 2.87 24.73
N LYS A 112 4.70 3.75 24.07
CA LYS A 112 5.69 3.43 23.02
C LYS A 112 5.07 2.65 21.84
N LEU A 113 3.82 2.92 21.55
CA LEU A 113 3.06 2.25 20.49
C LEU A 113 3.04 3.12 19.23
N LEU A 114 3.32 2.51 18.09
CA LEU A 114 3.10 3.08 16.77
C LEU A 114 2.09 2.18 16.06
N SER A 115 0.90 2.69 15.77
CA SER A 115 -0.12 1.96 15.01
C SER A 115 -0.46 2.71 13.73
N LEU A 116 -0.86 1.95 12.72
CA LEU A 116 -1.30 2.44 11.43
C LEU A 116 -2.80 2.15 11.29
N SER A 117 -3.57 3.08 10.73
CA SER A 117 -5.00 2.91 10.51
C SER A 117 -5.36 3.23 9.07
N GLN A 118 -6.06 2.29 8.42
CA GLN A 118 -6.64 2.43 7.09
C GLN A 118 -8.14 2.72 7.09
N GLU A 119 -8.73 3.01 8.26
CA GLU A 119 -10.17 3.19 8.42
C GLU A 119 -10.75 4.20 7.40
N THR A 120 -10.05 5.30 7.16
CA THR A 120 -10.44 6.33 6.18
C THR A 120 -10.47 5.80 4.75
N TYR A 121 -9.55 4.90 4.39
CA TYR A 121 -9.54 4.28 3.07
C TYR A 121 -10.72 3.32 2.88
N ILE A 122 -11.00 2.49 3.89
CA ILE A 122 -12.12 1.54 3.86
C ILE A 122 -13.46 2.29 3.75
N LYS A 123 -13.65 3.36 4.53
CA LYS A 123 -14.86 4.21 4.45
C LYS A 123 -15.06 4.76 3.04
N ARG A 124 -13.99 5.28 2.40
CA ARG A 124 -14.04 5.78 1.02
C ARG A 124 -14.40 4.69 0.00
N ILE A 125 -13.93 3.45 0.18
CA ILE A 125 -14.31 2.32 -0.69
C ILE A 125 -15.81 2.04 -0.57
N ILE A 126 -16.31 1.93 0.66
CA ILE A 126 -17.72 1.63 0.92
C ILE A 126 -18.63 2.67 0.27
N GLU A 127 -18.30 3.96 0.41
CA GLU A 127 -19.03 5.04 -0.24
C GLU A 127 -18.94 4.97 -1.77
N ARG A 128 -17.73 4.77 -2.32
CA ARG A 128 -17.48 4.70 -3.78
C ARG A 128 -18.31 3.62 -4.46
N PHE A 129 -18.44 2.45 -3.84
CA PHE A 129 -19.21 1.33 -4.38
C PHE A 129 -20.65 1.28 -3.85
N ARG A 130 -21.11 2.34 -3.17
CA ARG A 130 -22.48 2.50 -2.65
C ARG A 130 -22.90 1.39 -1.68
N MET A 131 -21.97 0.88 -0.89
CA MET A 131 -22.17 -0.22 0.07
C MET A 131 -22.45 0.26 1.51
N HIS A 132 -22.84 1.52 1.71
CA HIS A 132 -23.07 2.11 3.04
C HIS A 132 -24.13 1.39 3.89
N ASN A 133 -25.09 0.71 3.25
CA ASN A 133 -26.13 -0.10 3.92
C ASN A 133 -25.86 -1.61 3.84
N ALA A 134 -24.66 -2.04 3.44
CA ALA A 134 -24.34 -3.46 3.35
C ALA A 134 -24.28 -4.09 4.75
N ASN A 135 -24.81 -5.31 4.87
CA ASN A 135 -24.74 -6.04 6.12
C ASN A 135 -23.28 -6.44 6.43
N PRO A 136 -22.79 -6.22 7.65
CA PRO A 136 -21.45 -6.65 8.04
C PRO A 136 -21.40 -8.19 8.06
N VAL A 137 -20.40 -8.76 7.40
CA VAL A 137 -20.15 -10.22 7.39
C VAL A 137 -18.69 -10.45 7.75
N ASN A 138 -18.42 -11.38 8.67
CA ASN A 138 -17.05 -11.68 9.12
C ASN A 138 -16.17 -12.28 8.02
N THR A 139 -16.77 -12.96 7.05
CA THR A 139 -16.08 -13.50 5.88
C THR A 139 -16.71 -12.91 4.63
N PRO A 140 -16.03 -11.98 3.92
CA PRO A 140 -16.61 -11.28 2.78
C PRO A 140 -16.86 -12.18 1.56
N MET A 141 -16.32 -13.41 1.58
CA MET A 141 -16.52 -14.41 0.54
C MET A 141 -17.17 -15.65 1.14
N ASP A 142 -18.21 -16.13 0.47
CA ASP A 142 -18.92 -17.34 0.84
C ASP A 142 -18.03 -18.57 0.60
N LYS A 143 -17.93 -19.46 1.59
CA LYS A 143 -17.00 -20.62 1.56
C LYS A 143 -17.35 -21.62 0.46
N ILE A 144 -18.57 -21.57 -0.07
CA ILE A 144 -19.14 -22.51 -1.05
C ILE A 144 -19.38 -21.82 -2.41
N CYS A 145 -18.74 -20.67 -2.68
CA CYS A 145 -18.87 -20.03 -3.99
C CYS A 145 -17.90 -20.67 -5.01
N VAL A 146 -18.36 -21.70 -5.72
CA VAL A 146 -17.63 -22.27 -6.86
C VAL A 146 -17.92 -21.41 -8.09
N LEU A 147 -16.95 -20.59 -8.49
CA LEU A 147 -17.04 -19.80 -9.71
C LEU A 147 -16.76 -20.70 -10.92
N SER A 148 -17.73 -20.86 -11.82
CA SER A 148 -17.56 -21.54 -13.11
C SER A 148 -17.78 -20.59 -14.28
N LYS A 149 -17.37 -21.01 -15.49
CA LYS A 149 -17.63 -20.25 -16.72
C LYS A 149 -19.12 -20.08 -17.01
N ASP A 150 -19.99 -20.90 -16.40
CA ASP A 150 -21.43 -20.79 -16.56
C ASP A 150 -22.04 -19.58 -15.85
N LEU A 151 -21.33 -18.98 -14.90
CA LEU A 151 -21.72 -17.76 -14.20
C LEU A 151 -21.33 -16.49 -14.98
N CYS A 152 -20.59 -16.63 -16.08
CA CYS A 152 -20.29 -15.50 -16.95
C CYS A 152 -21.56 -15.03 -17.66
N PRO A 153 -21.71 -13.71 -17.91
CA PRO A 153 -22.84 -13.17 -18.65
C PRO A 153 -22.96 -13.83 -20.02
N LYS A 154 -24.11 -14.48 -20.29
CA LYS A 154 -24.37 -15.25 -21.51
C LYS A 154 -25.13 -14.44 -22.54
N THR A 155 -26.02 -13.54 -22.09
CA THR A 155 -26.83 -12.68 -22.96
C THR A 155 -26.17 -11.33 -23.22
N GLU A 156 -26.51 -10.69 -24.34
CA GLU A 156 -25.99 -9.34 -24.65
C GLU A 156 -26.48 -8.28 -23.67
N GLU A 157 -27.68 -8.46 -23.12
CA GLU A 157 -28.24 -7.64 -22.06
C GLU A 157 -27.41 -7.75 -20.77
N GLU A 158 -27.02 -8.97 -20.38
CA GLU A 158 -26.15 -9.20 -19.23
C GLU A 158 -24.78 -8.56 -19.42
N LYS A 159 -24.16 -8.72 -20.60
CA LYS A 159 -22.87 -8.10 -20.91
C LYS A 159 -22.96 -6.58 -20.83
N LYS A 160 -24.00 -5.97 -21.42
CA LYS A 160 -24.25 -4.51 -21.35
C LYS A 160 -24.54 -4.00 -19.93
N ARG A 161 -25.07 -4.85 -19.05
CA ARG A 161 -25.22 -4.51 -17.61
C ARG A 161 -23.86 -4.58 -16.91
N MET A 162 -23.10 -5.63 -17.15
CA MET A 162 -21.81 -5.87 -16.48
C MET A 162 -20.74 -4.84 -16.86
N THR A 163 -20.76 -4.28 -18.08
CA THR A 163 -19.85 -3.19 -18.47
C THR A 163 -19.97 -1.95 -17.59
N LYS A 164 -21.13 -1.73 -16.94
CA LYS A 164 -21.36 -0.61 -16.03
C LYS A 164 -20.91 -0.89 -14.59
N ILE A 165 -20.59 -2.14 -14.27
CA ILE A 165 -20.16 -2.55 -12.92
C ILE A 165 -18.63 -2.54 -12.90
N PRO A 166 -18.00 -1.66 -12.09
CA PRO A 166 -16.54 -1.52 -12.07
C PRO A 166 -15.87 -2.63 -11.23
N TYR A 167 -16.10 -3.90 -11.61
CA TYR A 167 -15.66 -5.08 -10.85
C TYR A 167 -14.14 -5.09 -10.62
N ALA A 168 -13.35 -4.87 -11.68
CA ALA A 168 -11.89 -4.80 -11.56
C ALA A 168 -11.43 -3.70 -10.59
N SER A 169 -12.11 -2.54 -10.57
CA SER A 169 -11.81 -1.47 -9.63
C SER A 169 -12.18 -1.83 -8.20
N ALA A 170 -13.28 -2.56 -7.99
CA ALA A 170 -13.69 -3.02 -6.66
C ALA A 170 -12.70 -4.03 -6.10
N VAL A 171 -12.33 -5.04 -6.91
CA VAL A 171 -11.32 -6.04 -6.54
C VAL A 171 -9.97 -5.38 -6.25
N GLY A 172 -9.49 -4.49 -7.11
CA GLY A 172 -8.22 -3.79 -6.88
C GLY A 172 -8.23 -2.93 -5.61
N SER A 173 -9.35 -2.29 -5.29
CA SER A 173 -9.48 -1.51 -4.05
C SER A 173 -9.45 -2.40 -2.80
N LEU A 174 -10.09 -3.56 -2.85
CA LEU A 174 -10.06 -4.55 -1.77
C LEU A 174 -8.67 -5.18 -1.61
N MET A 175 -7.99 -5.49 -2.71
CA MET A 175 -6.60 -5.99 -2.68
C MET A 175 -5.67 -4.98 -2.03
N TYR A 176 -5.79 -3.69 -2.37
CA TYR A 176 -4.98 -2.65 -1.75
C TYR A 176 -5.26 -2.53 -0.24
N ALA A 177 -6.55 -2.56 0.16
CA ALA A 177 -6.90 -2.57 1.58
C ALA A 177 -6.23 -3.74 2.31
N MET A 178 -6.29 -4.95 1.74
CA MET A 178 -5.70 -6.16 2.33
C MET A 178 -4.17 -6.09 2.45
N MET A 179 -3.48 -5.52 1.46
CA MET A 179 -2.01 -5.46 1.44
C MET A 179 -1.43 -4.46 2.45
N CYS A 180 -2.23 -3.48 2.87
CA CYS A 180 -1.74 -2.33 3.62
C CYS A 180 -2.41 -2.17 5.00
N THR A 181 -3.27 -3.10 5.40
CA THR A 181 -3.76 -3.34 6.77
C THR A 181 -2.95 -4.41 7.47
#